data_AF-A0A7W1HMT3-F1
#
_entry.id   AF-A0A7W1HMT3-F1
#
_cell.length_a   1.000
_cell.length_b   1.000
_cell.length_c   1.000
_cell.angle_alpha   90.00
_cell.angle_beta   90.00
_cell.angle_gamma   90.00
#
_symmetry.space_group_name_H-M   'P 1'
#
loop_
_entity.id
_entity.type
_entity.pdbx_description
1 polymer ?
#
loop_
_entity_poly.entity_id
_entity_poly.type
_entity_poly.pdbx_seq_one_letter_code
_entity_poly.pdbx_strand_id
1 'polypeptide(L)'
;MEDSVPDDPIEERRRRIIIGEIEPQSIVVADYDPTWPERFGREEAKIRAALGEAALSVEHIGSTSVPGLAAKPIVDILLVVEDSGEEVSYLPALEGGGYVLRVREPDFDEHRMFRTPEKDVHLHVFSSGSPEIERHLL
;
A
#
# COMPACT_ATOMS: atom_id res chain seq x y z
N MET A 1 -20.22 -36.68 -0.97
CA MET A 1 -20.93 -35.46 -1.37
C MET A 1 -20.21 -34.37 -0.63
N GLU A 2 -19.17 -33.80 -1.24
CA GLU A 2 -18.53 -32.60 -0.69
C GLU A 2 -19.57 -31.48 -0.79
N ASP A 3 -19.94 -30.94 0.36
CA ASP A 3 -20.72 -29.71 0.44
C ASP A 3 -19.94 -28.63 -0.31
N SER A 4 -20.42 -28.28 -1.50
CA SER A 4 -19.94 -27.12 -2.23
C SER A 4 -20.31 -25.91 -1.37
N VAL A 5 -19.35 -25.42 -0.60
CA VAL A 5 -19.46 -24.12 0.08
C VAL A 5 -19.83 -23.11 -1.01
N PRO A 6 -20.95 -22.37 -0.88
CA PRO A 6 -21.28 -21.33 -1.86
C PRO A 6 -20.09 -20.39 -2.01
N ASP A 7 -19.84 -19.90 -3.23
CA ASP A 7 -18.79 -18.91 -3.48
C ASP A 7 -18.92 -17.76 -2.47
N ASP A 8 -17.99 -17.70 -1.51
CA ASP A 8 -17.94 -16.64 -0.52
C ASP A 8 -17.58 -15.35 -1.27
N PRO A 9 -18.47 -14.34 -1.33
CA PRO A 9 -18.23 -13.11 -2.08
C PRO A 9 -16.97 -12.37 -1.62
N ILE A 10 -16.57 -12.54 -0.36
CA ILE A 10 -15.33 -11.93 0.18
C ILE A 10 -14.10 -12.64 -0.42
N GLU A 11 -14.13 -13.97 -0.49
CA GLU A 11 -13.04 -14.75 -1.07
C GLU A 11 -12.95 -14.55 -2.58
N GLU A 12 -14.10 -14.42 -3.27
CA GLU A 12 -14.12 -14.08 -4.69
C GLU A 12 -13.49 -12.72 -4.95
N ARG A 13 -13.87 -11.69 -4.16
CA ARG A 13 -13.26 -10.35 -4.25
C ARG A 13 -11.75 -10.41 -3.98
N ARG A 14 -11.32 -11.13 -2.95
CA ARG A 14 -9.89 -11.29 -2.62
C ARG A 14 -9.09 -11.88 -3.79
N ARG A 15 -9.59 -12.95 -4.40
CA ARG A 15 -8.95 -13.59 -5.57
C ARG A 15 -8.88 -12.66 -6.77
N ARG A 16 -9.84 -11.75 -6.92
CA ARG A 16 -9.89 -10.80 -8.03
C ARG A 16 -8.85 -9.69 -7.89
N ILE A 17 -8.63 -9.21 -6.66
CA ILE A 17 -7.83 -8.00 -6.42
C ILE A 17 -6.38 -8.33 -6.04
N ILE A 18 -6.13 -9.47 -5.38
CA ILE A 18 -4.79 -9.83 -4.89
C ILE A 18 -3.98 -10.48 -6.00
N ILE A 19 -2.75 -9.98 -6.17
CA ILE A 19 -1.73 -10.59 -7.01
C ILE A 19 -0.90 -11.54 -6.16
N GLY A 20 -0.74 -12.78 -6.64
CA GLY A 20 0.00 -13.85 -5.96
C GLY A 20 -0.80 -14.56 -4.86
N GLU A 21 -0.12 -15.41 -4.10
CA GLU A 21 -0.74 -16.19 -3.02
C GLU A 21 -1.08 -15.33 -1.80
N ILE A 22 -2.21 -15.64 -1.14
CA ILE A 22 -2.56 -15.04 0.14
C ILE A 22 -1.70 -15.68 1.22
N GLU A 23 -0.80 -14.89 1.79
CA GLU A 23 0.12 -15.37 2.81
C GLU A 23 -0.45 -15.08 4.20
N PRO A 24 -0.62 -16.10 5.06
CA PRO A 24 -1.01 -15.87 6.44
C PRO A 24 0.07 -15.06 7.15
N GLN A 25 -0.33 -13.99 7.84
CA GLN A 25 0.57 -13.15 8.61
C GLN A 25 0.12 -13.14 10.08
N SER A 26 1.07 -13.32 10.98
CA SER A 26 0.81 -13.19 12.41
C SER A 26 0.41 -11.76 12.74
N ILE A 27 -0.68 -11.60 13.49
CA ILE A 27 -1.12 -10.28 13.97
C ILE A 27 -0.26 -9.94 15.19
N VAL A 28 0.71 -9.06 15.00
CA VAL A 28 1.52 -8.48 16.08
C VAL A 28 1.19 -7.01 16.19
N VAL A 29 0.82 -6.57 17.39
CA VAL A 29 0.66 -5.15 17.74
C VAL A 29 1.79 -4.81 18.71
N ALA A 30 2.51 -3.72 18.41
CA ALA A 30 3.59 -3.21 19.22
C ALA A 30 3.23 -1.81 19.74
N ASP A 31 3.83 -1.41 20.85
CA ASP A 31 3.80 -0.02 21.31
C ASP A 31 4.42 0.89 20.24
N TYR A 32 4.10 2.19 20.32
CA TYR A 32 4.64 3.18 19.38
C TYR A 32 6.17 3.15 19.34
N ASP A 33 6.72 3.01 18.15
CA ASP A 33 8.16 3.05 17.91
C ASP A 33 8.55 4.45 17.36
N PRO A 34 9.37 5.23 18.07
CA PRO A 34 9.79 6.56 17.62
C PRO A 34 10.64 6.54 16.35
N THR A 35 11.07 5.37 15.87
CA THR A 35 11.79 5.22 14.60
C THR A 35 10.86 5.12 13.39
N TRP A 36 9.53 4.98 13.56
CA TRP A 36 8.60 4.91 12.43
C TRP A 36 8.65 6.14 11.50
N PRO A 37 8.71 7.40 11.98
CA PRO A 37 8.88 8.55 11.10
C PRO A 37 10.19 8.51 10.30
N GLU A 38 11.28 8.00 10.90
CA GLU A 38 12.56 7.86 10.20
C GLU A 38 12.51 6.75 9.14
N ARG A 39 11.81 5.64 9.43
CA ARG A 39 11.55 4.57 8.47
C ARG A 39 10.76 5.10 7.29
N PHE A 40 9.68 5.85 7.55
CA PHE A 40 8.92 6.54 6.51
C PHE A 40 9.82 7.46 5.66
N GLY A 41 10.62 8.33 6.28
CA GLY A 41 11.47 9.27 5.55
C GLY A 41 12.49 8.59 4.61
N ARG A 42 12.96 7.38 4.95
CA ARG A 42 13.81 6.58 4.05
C ARG A 42 13.03 6.05 2.85
N GLU A 43 11.83 5.55 3.06
CA GLU A 43 10.96 5.07 1.98
C GLU A 43 10.49 6.23 1.09
N GLU A 44 10.13 7.38 1.67
CA GLU A 44 9.80 8.59 0.91
C GLU A 44 10.95 9.01 -0.02
N ALA A 45 12.17 9.12 0.52
CA ALA A 45 13.34 9.49 -0.26
C ALA A 45 13.59 8.52 -1.42
N LYS A 46 13.40 7.22 -1.17
CA LYS A 46 13.55 6.15 -2.17
C LYS A 46 12.48 6.24 -3.27
N ILE A 47 11.22 6.46 -2.91
CA ILE A 47 10.11 6.63 -3.86
C ILE A 47 10.35 7.88 -4.72
N ARG A 48 10.70 9.01 -4.11
CA ARG A 48 10.99 10.25 -4.83
C ARG A 48 12.21 10.14 -5.74
N ALA A 49 13.24 9.40 -5.32
CA ALA A 49 14.40 9.13 -6.17
C ALA A 49 14.05 8.26 -7.39
N ALA A 50 13.12 7.31 -7.23
CA ALA A 50 12.69 6.43 -8.31
C ALA A 50 11.73 7.11 -9.30
N LEU A 51 10.82 7.96 -8.83
CA LEU A 51 9.74 8.53 -9.62
C LEU A 51 9.93 9.99 -10.03
N GLY A 52 10.79 10.74 -9.33
CA GLY A 52 10.99 12.18 -9.59
C GLY A 52 9.67 12.94 -9.52
N GLU A 53 9.37 13.72 -10.56
CA GLU A 53 8.15 14.53 -10.66
C GLU A 53 6.87 13.71 -10.81
N ALA A 54 6.96 12.41 -11.13
CA ALA A 54 5.78 11.54 -11.20
C ALA A 54 5.20 11.22 -9.82
N ALA A 55 5.97 11.37 -8.74
CA ALA A 55 5.48 11.29 -7.37
C ALA A 55 4.93 12.65 -6.91
N LEU A 56 3.66 12.91 -7.26
CA LEU A 56 2.98 14.18 -6.98
C LEU A 56 2.85 14.45 -5.48
N SER A 57 2.59 13.41 -4.69
CA SER A 57 2.63 13.47 -3.23
C SER A 57 3.06 12.13 -2.63
N VAL A 58 3.73 12.16 -1.48
CA VAL A 58 4.14 10.99 -0.71
C VAL A 58 3.94 11.31 0.77
N GLU A 59 3.02 10.62 1.44
CA GLU A 59 2.58 10.96 2.80
C GLU A 59 2.61 9.73 3.72
N HIS A 60 2.97 9.93 4.98
CA HIS A 60 2.91 8.87 6.01
C HIS A 60 1.50 8.77 6.55
N ILE A 61 0.83 7.64 6.29
CA ILE A 61 -0.54 7.39 6.71
C ILE A 61 -0.61 6.20 7.67
N GLY A 62 -1.82 5.90 8.15
CA GLY A 62 -2.06 4.76 9.03
C GLY A 62 -1.55 4.97 10.46
N SER A 63 -1.70 3.95 11.30
CA SER A 63 -1.45 4.08 12.74
C SER A 63 0.01 4.40 13.10
N THR A 64 0.96 4.01 12.25
CA THR A 64 2.39 4.27 12.52
C THR A 64 2.80 5.72 12.30
N SER A 65 1.96 6.56 11.66
CA SER A 65 2.18 8.00 11.55
C SER A 65 1.72 8.78 12.77
N VAL A 66 1.01 8.15 13.71
CA VAL A 66 0.44 8.79 14.91
C VAL A 66 1.33 8.55 16.13
N PRO A 67 2.02 9.57 16.67
CA PRO A 67 2.85 9.43 17.85
C PRO A 67 2.10 8.89 19.06
N GLY A 68 2.68 7.86 19.70
CA GLY A 68 2.12 7.23 20.90
C GLY A 68 1.04 6.18 20.64
N LEU A 69 0.65 5.93 19.38
CA LEU A 69 -0.34 4.91 19.05
C LEU A 69 0.30 3.53 18.86
N ALA A 70 -0.18 2.52 19.59
CA ALA A 70 0.20 1.13 19.36
C ALA A 70 -0.36 0.64 18.01
N ALA A 71 0.48 -0.04 17.23
CA ALA A 71 0.16 -0.39 15.85
C ALA A 71 0.82 -1.71 15.44
N LYS A 72 0.40 -2.25 14.29
CA LYS A 72 1.23 -3.21 13.56
C LYS A 72 2.49 -2.49 13.08
N PRO A 73 3.68 -3.10 13.12
CA PRO A 73 4.94 -2.43 12.79
C PRO A 73 5.15 -2.28 11.27
N ILE A 74 4.12 -1.80 10.57
CA ILE A 74 4.06 -1.62 9.11
C ILE A 74 3.93 -0.12 8.84
N VAL A 75 4.81 0.42 8.00
CA VAL A 75 4.73 1.81 7.55
C VAL A 75 3.78 1.87 6.35
N ASP A 76 2.62 2.49 6.52
CA ASP A 76 1.68 2.72 5.43
C ASP A 76 1.97 4.08 4.77
N ILE A 77 2.07 4.10 3.45
CA ILE A 77 2.46 5.27 2.65
C ILE A 77 1.39 5.52 1.60
N LEU A 78 0.95 6.77 1.49
CA LEU A 78 0.12 7.23 0.38
C LEU A 78 1.03 7.84 -0.69
N LEU A 79 0.94 7.35 -1.92
CA LEU A 79 1.58 7.91 -3.10
C LEU A 79 0.50 8.39 -4.08
N VAL A 80 0.61 9.65 -4.49
CA VAL A 80 -0.24 10.22 -5.55
C VAL A 80 0.57 10.32 -6.83
N VAL A 81 0.01 9.75 -7.90
CA VAL A 81 0.53 9.84 -9.28
C VAL A 81 -0.53 10.47 -10.18
N GLU A 82 -0.19 10.80 -11.44
CA GLU A 82 -1.17 11.36 -12.37
C GLU A 82 -2.36 10.42 -12.59
N ASP A 83 -2.07 9.16 -12.97
CA ASP A 83 -3.04 8.08 -13.18
C ASP A 83 -2.49 6.77 -12.58
N SER A 84 -3.17 6.24 -11.55
CA SER A 84 -2.81 4.99 -10.89
C SER A 84 -3.18 3.74 -11.70
N GLY A 85 -4.09 3.85 -12.67
CA GLY A 85 -4.38 2.79 -13.63
C GLY A 85 -3.25 2.58 -14.64
N GLU A 86 -2.49 3.64 -14.98
CA GLU A 86 -1.40 3.60 -15.96
C GLU A 86 -0.08 3.13 -15.32
N GLU A 87 -0.08 1.88 -14.88
CA GLU A 87 1.02 1.25 -14.13
C GLU A 87 2.38 1.34 -14.84
N VAL A 88 2.43 1.33 -16.19
CA VAL A 88 3.69 1.41 -16.94
C VAL A 88 4.52 2.66 -16.60
N SER A 89 3.87 3.73 -16.13
CA SER A 89 4.52 5.00 -15.78
C SER A 89 5.30 4.96 -14.46
N TYR A 90 5.00 4.04 -13.55
CA TYR A 90 5.61 4.00 -12.20
C TYR A 90 5.98 2.60 -11.72
N LEU A 91 5.28 1.55 -12.16
CA LEU A 91 5.47 0.16 -11.72
C LEU A 91 6.93 -0.31 -11.88
N PRO A 92 7.60 -0.15 -13.05
CA PRO A 92 8.97 -0.64 -13.19
C PRO A 92 9.96 0.07 -12.26
N ALA A 93 9.74 1.36 -11.99
CA ALA A 93 10.60 2.13 -11.09
C ALA A 93 10.41 1.72 -9.62
N LEU A 94 9.15 1.48 -9.20
CA LEU A 94 8.85 0.96 -7.86
C LEU A 94 9.37 -0.48 -7.68
N GLU A 95 9.22 -1.35 -8.68
CA GLU A 95 9.79 -2.71 -8.67
C GLU A 95 11.31 -2.69 -8.62
N GLY A 96 11.95 -1.77 -9.36
CA GLY A 96 13.40 -1.53 -9.26
C GLY A 96 13.84 -1.04 -7.88
N GLY A 97 12.94 -0.39 -7.13
CA GLY A 97 13.10 -0.06 -5.72
C GLY A 97 12.82 -1.23 -4.77
N GLY A 98 12.39 -2.39 -5.24
CA GLY A 98 12.05 -3.54 -4.40
C GLY A 98 10.64 -3.50 -3.79
N TYR A 99 9.75 -2.67 -4.32
CA TYR A 99 8.32 -2.76 -4.02
C TYR A 99 7.67 -3.82 -4.92
N VAL A 100 6.78 -4.63 -4.35
CA VAL A 100 6.06 -5.68 -5.09
C VAL A 100 4.59 -5.29 -5.15
N LEU A 101 4.04 -5.16 -6.36
CA LEU A 101 2.61 -4.92 -6.54
C LEU A 101 1.81 -6.14 -6.04
N ARG A 102 0.87 -5.92 -5.13
CA ARG A 102 0.08 -6.98 -4.50
C ARG A 102 -1.42 -6.81 -4.65
N VAL A 103 -1.92 -5.62 -4.96
CA VAL A 103 -3.35 -5.36 -5.08
C VAL A 103 -3.65 -4.48 -6.29
N ARG A 104 -4.67 -4.86 -7.06
CA ARG A 104 -5.35 -4.00 -8.04
C ARG A 104 -6.83 -3.93 -7.69
N GLU A 105 -7.33 -2.74 -7.43
CA GLU A 105 -8.76 -2.50 -7.20
C GLU A 105 -9.30 -1.46 -8.19
N PRO A 106 -9.61 -1.85 -9.44
CA PRO A 106 -10.20 -0.94 -10.44
C PRO A 106 -11.51 -0.32 -9.97
N ASP A 107 -12.31 -1.09 -9.22
CA ASP A 107 -13.60 -0.66 -8.66
C ASP A 107 -13.46 0.28 -7.44
N PHE A 108 -12.22 0.61 -7.03
CA PHE A 108 -11.91 1.48 -5.89
C PHE A 108 -10.90 2.55 -6.32
N ASP A 109 -11.34 3.46 -7.20
CA ASP A 109 -10.56 4.60 -7.71
C ASP A 109 -9.19 4.20 -8.29
N GLU A 110 -9.16 3.06 -8.98
CA GLU A 110 -7.94 2.48 -9.54
C GLU A 110 -6.81 2.31 -8.50
N HIS A 111 -7.17 2.01 -7.24
CA HIS A 111 -6.20 1.80 -6.18
C HIS A 111 -5.25 0.66 -6.54
N ARG A 112 -3.96 0.92 -6.31
CA ARG A 112 -2.90 -0.09 -6.32
C ARG A 112 -2.24 -0.12 -4.97
N MET A 113 -1.90 -1.32 -4.49
CA MET A 113 -1.10 -1.44 -3.29
C MET A 113 0.11 -2.33 -3.54
N PHE A 114 1.25 -1.78 -3.15
CA PHE A 114 2.54 -2.42 -3.13
C PHE A 114 2.97 -2.72 -1.70
N ARG A 115 3.92 -3.63 -1.55
CA ARG A 115 4.62 -3.82 -0.28
C ARG A 115 6.06 -4.24 -0.48
N THR A 116 6.88 -4.11 0.56
CA THR A 116 8.22 -4.72 0.62
C THR A 116 8.15 -6.24 0.81
N PRO A 117 9.16 -7.01 0.39
CA PRO A 117 9.27 -8.44 0.69
C PRO A 117 9.23 -8.76 2.18
N GLU A 118 9.77 -7.85 3.01
CA GLU A 118 9.77 -7.90 4.47
C GLU A 118 8.38 -7.68 5.08
N LYS A 119 7.40 -7.23 4.27
CA LYS A 119 6.00 -6.97 4.67
C LYS A 119 5.89 -5.92 5.78
N ASP A 120 6.81 -4.96 5.77
CA ASP A 120 6.96 -3.94 6.79
C ASP A 120 6.69 -2.52 6.25
N VAL A 121 6.40 -2.41 4.95
CA VAL A 121 5.92 -1.21 4.26
C VAL A 121 4.76 -1.58 3.36
N HIS A 122 3.71 -0.76 3.40
CA HIS A 122 2.63 -0.75 2.43
C HIS A 122 2.63 0.58 1.70
N LEU A 123 2.55 0.54 0.38
CA LEU A 123 2.52 1.72 -0.47
C LEU A 123 1.23 1.70 -1.29
N HIS A 124 0.32 2.60 -0.92
CA HIS A 124 -0.98 2.81 -1.52
C HIS A 124 -0.87 3.87 -2.61
N VAL A 125 -1.27 3.56 -3.83
CA VAL A 125 -1.16 4.44 -4.99
C VAL A 125 -2.54 4.83 -5.48
N PHE A 126 -2.77 6.13 -5.61
CA PHE A 126 -4.01 6.71 -6.13
C PHE A 126 -3.73 7.75 -7.21
N SER A 127 -4.68 7.88 -8.13
CA SER A 127 -4.70 8.92 -9.15
C SER A 127 -4.90 10.30 -8.52
N SER A 128 -4.30 11.32 -9.15
CA SER A 128 -4.51 12.71 -8.77
C SER A 128 -6.01 13.05 -8.79
N GLY A 129 -6.49 13.71 -7.74
CA GLY A 129 -7.91 14.04 -7.59
C GLY A 129 -8.81 12.92 -7.08
N SER A 130 -8.27 11.73 -6.77
CA SER A 130 -9.04 10.68 -6.08
C SER A 130 -9.54 11.17 -4.71
N PRO A 131 -10.83 10.96 -4.37
CA PRO A 131 -11.36 11.32 -3.05
C PRO A 131 -10.75 10.49 -1.91
N GLU A 132 -10.13 9.35 -2.22
CA GLU A 132 -9.45 8.52 -1.23
C GLU A 132 -8.22 9.21 -0.64
N ILE A 133 -7.58 10.13 -1.37
CA ILE A 133 -6.43 10.89 -0.87
C ILE A 133 -6.82 11.65 0.40
N GLU A 134 -7.92 12.39 0.37
CA GLU A 134 -8.39 13.15 1.53
C GLU A 134 -8.79 12.22 2.68
N ARG A 135 -9.46 11.08 2.39
CA ARG A 135 -9.89 10.12 3.40
C ARG A 135 -8.73 9.51 4.20
N HIS A 136 -7.57 9.33 3.58
CA HIS A 136 -6.39 8.79 4.25
C HIS A 136 -5.60 9.85 5.04
N LEU A 137 -5.83 11.14 4.78
CA LEU A 137 -5.13 12.26 5.42
C LEU A 137 -5.91 12.91 6.59
N LEU A 138 -7.15 12.48 6.84
CA LEU A 138 -8.00 12.93 7.95
C LEU A 138 -7.78 12.11 9.23
#